data_AF-A0A7K0RZ37-F1
#
_entry.id   AF-A0A7K0RZ37-F1
#
_cell.length_a   1.000
_cell.length_b   1.000
_cell.length_c   1.000
_cell.angle_alpha   90.00
_cell.angle_beta   90.00
_cell.angle_gamma   90.00
#
_symmetry.space_group_name_H-M   'P 1'
#
loop_
_entity.id
_entity.type
_entity.pdbx_description
1 polymer ?
#
loop_
_entity_poly.entity_id
_entity_poly.type
_entity_poly.pdbx_seq_one_letter_code
_entity_poly.pdbx_strand_id
1 'polypeptide(L)'
;LIALATRHDGSLTTIHAGSPDQALRRLETLALMADVGLPHAAVRSQVAEAIDLVVLQIRDASGVRRVAQVDRVVDGEGPVRTEMIYPASRVKL
;
A
#
# COMPACT_ATOMS: atom_id res chain seq x y z
N LEU A 1 -0.44 6.17 -11.09
CA LEU A 1 -0.54 7.14 -9.97
C LEU A 1 -1.50 8.28 -10.25
N ILE A 2 -1.57 8.82 -11.48
CA ILE A 2 -2.40 10.00 -11.80
C ILE A 2 -3.85 9.86 -11.32
N ALA A 3 -4.52 8.73 -11.56
CA ALA A 3 -5.90 8.52 -11.08
C ALA A 3 -6.04 8.52 -9.54
N LEU A 4 -5.04 8.01 -8.82
CA LEU A 4 -5.02 7.96 -7.35
C LEU A 4 -4.69 9.35 -6.76
N ALA A 5 -3.78 10.08 -7.40
CA ALA A 5 -3.33 11.41 -6.96
C ALA A 5 -4.31 12.54 -7.31
N THR A 6 -5.18 12.37 -8.32
CA THR A 6 -6.19 13.38 -8.71
C THR A 6 -7.54 13.18 -8.03
N ARG A 7 -7.60 12.41 -6.93
CA ARG A 7 -8.82 12.12 -6.15
C ARG A 7 -10.00 11.64 -7.00
N HIS A 8 -9.85 10.46 -7.62
CA HIS A 8 -11.02 9.61 -7.86
C HIS A 8 -11.34 8.86 -6.55
N ASP A 9 -12.21 9.45 -5.74
CA ASP A 9 -12.64 8.85 -4.47
C ASP A 9 -13.08 7.40 -4.68
N GLY A 10 -12.56 6.49 -3.84
CA GLY A 10 -12.83 5.05 -3.94
C GLY A 10 -11.91 4.28 -4.89
N SER A 11 -10.85 4.91 -5.42
CA SER A 11 -9.84 4.20 -6.21
C SER A 11 -9.22 3.04 -5.43
N LEU A 12 -9.10 1.91 -6.12
CA LEU A 12 -8.67 0.63 -5.57
C LEU A 12 -7.68 0.00 -6.55
N THR A 13 -6.65 -0.66 -6.03
CA THR A 13 -5.79 -1.52 -6.81
C THR A 13 -5.30 -2.70 -5.97
N THR A 14 -4.66 -3.67 -6.63
CA THR A 14 -4.05 -4.82 -5.97
C THR A 14 -2.60 -4.95 -6.40
N ILE A 15 -1.71 -5.31 -5.47
CA ILE A 15 -0.31 -5.56 -5.76
C ILE A 15 0.19 -6.76 -4.96
N HIS A 16 1.05 -7.58 -5.56
CA HIS A 16 1.68 -8.68 -4.86
C HIS A 16 2.77 -8.17 -3.92
N ALA A 17 2.58 -8.38 -2.62
CA ALA A 17 3.55 -8.02 -1.57
C ALA A 17 3.40 -8.94 -0.36
N GLY A 18 4.50 -9.16 0.37
CA GLY A 18 4.49 -9.96 1.61
C GLY A 18 4.19 -9.14 2.87
N SER A 19 4.20 -7.81 2.76
CA SER A 19 3.85 -6.89 3.85
C SER A 19 3.29 -5.57 3.30
N PRO A 20 2.60 -4.77 4.13
CA PRO A 20 2.10 -3.45 3.73
C PRO A 20 3.20 -2.51 3.23
N ASP A 21 4.32 -2.37 3.95
CA ASP A 21 5.43 -1.53 3.50
C ASP A 21 6.06 -2.02 2.19
N GLN A 22 6.08 -3.35 1.96
CA GLN A 22 6.56 -3.90 0.69
C GLN A 22 5.63 -3.53 -0.47
N ALA A 23 4.32 -3.41 -0.22
CA ALA A 23 3.36 -2.99 -1.24
C ALA A 23 3.66 -1.57 -1.71
N LEU A 24 3.91 -0.65 -0.78
CA LEU A 24 4.26 0.75 -1.09
C LEU A 24 5.59 0.86 -1.86
N ARG A 25 6.64 0.16 -1.40
CA ARG A 25 7.93 0.13 -2.12
C ARG A 25 7.81 -0.42 -3.54
N ARG A 26 6.98 -1.43 -3.75
CA ARG A 26 6.71 -1.98 -5.08
C ARG A 26 5.93 -0.99 -5.94
N LEU A 27 4.98 -0.25 -5.37
CA LEU A 27 4.26 0.81 -6.09
C LEU A 27 5.21 1.93 -6.52
N GLU A 28 6.12 2.38 -5.64
CA GLU A 28 7.19 3.34 -5.98
C GLU A 28 8.05 2.82 -7.14
N THR A 29 8.47 1.55 -7.07
CA THR A 29 9.30 0.92 -8.10
C THR A 29 8.56 0.85 -9.44
N LEU A 30 7.28 0.43 -9.44
CA LEU A 30 6.47 0.39 -10.66
C LEU A 30 6.28 1.78 -11.27
N ALA A 31 6.11 2.81 -10.44
CA ALA A 31 6.01 4.18 -10.91
C ALA A 31 7.32 4.67 -11.54
N LEU A 32 8.46 4.37 -10.93
CA LEU A 32 9.78 4.68 -11.49
C LEU A 32 10.03 3.94 -12.81
N MET A 33 9.64 2.66 -12.90
CA MET A 33 9.77 1.87 -14.12
C MET A 33 8.87 2.34 -15.25
N ALA A 34 7.75 2.99 -14.93
CA ALA A 34 6.85 3.61 -15.91
C ALA A 34 7.42 4.90 -16.54
N ASP A 35 8.67 5.26 -16.19
CA ASP A 35 9.42 6.41 -16.70
C ASP A 35 8.63 7.72 -16.64
N VAL A 36 7.96 7.94 -15.51
CA VAL A 36 7.12 9.12 -15.27
C VAL A 36 7.89 10.45 -15.20
N GLY A 37 9.22 10.44 -15.39
CA GLY A 37 10.06 11.64 -15.41
C GLY A 37 10.16 12.39 -14.08
N LEU A 38 9.72 11.78 -12.97
CA LEU A 38 9.72 12.40 -11.64
C LEU A 38 10.94 11.98 -10.82
N PRO A 39 11.53 12.88 -10.02
CA PRO A 39 12.52 12.50 -9.02
C PRO A 39 11.96 11.43 -8.05
N HIS A 40 12.80 10.51 -7.59
CA HIS A 40 12.37 9.44 -6.67
C HIS A 40 11.67 9.97 -5.41
N ALA A 41 12.15 11.08 -4.84
CA ALA A 41 11.50 11.73 -3.71
C ALA A 41 10.07 12.22 -4.04
N ALA A 42 9.84 12.70 -5.26
CA ALA A 42 8.51 13.13 -5.71
C ALA A 42 7.58 11.94 -5.94
N VAL A 43 8.08 10.84 -6.52
CA VAL A 43 7.33 9.57 -6.64
C VAL A 43 6.90 9.07 -5.26
N ARG A 44 7.81 9.11 -4.29
CA ARG A 44 7.53 8.70 -2.92
C ARG A 44 6.43 9.53 -2.28
N SER A 45 6.54 10.85 -2.38
CA SER A 45 5.53 11.78 -1.89
C SER A 45 4.17 11.53 -2.54
N GLN A 46 4.13 11.31 -3.85
CA GLN A 46 2.88 10.97 -4.55
C GLN A 46 2.29 9.64 -4.08
N VAL A 47 3.11 8.62 -3.80
CA VAL A 47 2.62 7.34 -3.28
C VAL A 47 2.02 7.51 -1.88
N ALA A 48 2.68 8.26 -1.01
CA ALA A 48 2.19 8.53 0.34
C ALA A 48 0.88 9.33 0.35
N GLU A 49 0.73 10.30 -0.56
CA GLU A 49 -0.48 11.11 -0.69
C GLU A 49 -1.64 10.34 -1.34
N ALA A 50 -1.32 9.44 -2.29
CA ALA A 50 -2.31 8.75 -3.10
C ALA A 50 -2.93 7.50 -2.44
N ILE A 51 -2.34 6.98 -1.36
CA ILE A 51 -2.76 5.73 -0.71
C ILE A 51 -3.10 6.00 0.75
N ASP A 52 -4.35 5.82 1.12
CA ASP A 52 -4.78 5.96 2.52
C ASP A 52 -4.56 4.69 3.35
N LEU A 53 -4.86 3.53 2.75
CA LEU A 53 -4.94 2.23 3.42
C LEU A 53 -4.29 1.13 2.59
N VAL A 54 -3.66 0.19 3.29
CA VAL A 54 -3.18 -1.06 2.72
C VAL A 54 -3.85 -2.22 3.46
N VAL A 55 -4.54 -3.08 2.70
CA VAL A 55 -5.16 -4.30 3.22
C VAL A 55 -4.31 -5.49 2.82
N LEU A 56 -3.65 -6.12 3.79
CA LEU A 56 -2.87 -7.32 3.51
C LEU A 56 -3.79 -8.54 3.51
N GLN A 57 -3.91 -9.21 2.38
CA GLN A 57 -4.51 -10.54 2.31
C GLN A 57 -3.45 -11.64 2.35
N ILE A 58 -3.70 -12.67 3.14
CA ILE A 58 -2.94 -13.91 3.13
C ILE A 58 -3.82 -15.08 2.70
N ARG A 59 -3.17 -16.15 2.25
CA ARG A 59 -3.78 -17.47 2.19
C ARG A 59 -3.26 -18.24 3.39
N ASP A 60 -4.15 -18.65 4.28
CA ASP A 60 -3.76 -19.43 5.46
C ASP A 60 -3.43 -20.89 5.08
N ALA A 61 -2.99 -21.68 6.06
CA ALA A 61 -2.66 -23.09 5.86
C ALA A 61 -3.87 -23.96 5.42
N SER A 62 -5.10 -23.50 5.66
CA SER A 62 -6.32 -24.16 5.17
C SER A 62 -6.63 -23.83 3.71
N GLY A 63 -5.85 -22.94 3.09
CA GLY A 63 -6.05 -22.49 1.73
C GLY A 63 -7.08 -21.36 1.60
N VAL A 64 -7.64 -20.87 2.71
CA VAL A 64 -8.64 -19.80 2.71
C VAL A 64 -7.95 -18.44 2.68
N ARG A 65 -8.51 -17.51 1.89
CA ARG A 65 -8.04 -16.12 1.86
C ARG A 65 -8.64 -15.33 3.00
N ARG A 66 -7.79 -14.61 3.74
CA ARG A 66 -8.20 -13.79 4.88
C ARG A 66 -7.46 -12.46 4.87
N VAL A 67 -8.10 -11.43 5.42
CA VAL A 67 -7.42 -10.18 5.74
C VAL A 67 -6.54 -10.44 6.96
N ALA A 68 -5.23 -10.25 6.81
CA ALA A 68 -4.23 -10.44 7.86
C ALA A 68 -3.99 -9.18 8.70
N GLN A 69 -4.11 -8.01 8.08
CA GLN A 69 -4.04 -6.72 8.75
C GLN A 69 -4.55 -5.63 7.81
N VAL A 70 -5.00 -4.54 8.42
CA VAL A 70 -5.25 -3.28 7.74
C VAL A 70 -4.33 -2.24 8.35
N ASP A 71 -3.59 -1.57 7.49
CA ASP A 71 -2.64 -0.55 7.87
C ASP A 71 -3.01 0.78 7.24
N ARG A 72 -2.82 1.85 8.01
CA ARG A 72 -2.88 3.23 7.53
C ARG A 72 -1.51 3.61 6.99
N VAL A 73 -1.47 4.28 5.85
CA VAL A 73 -0.22 4.87 5.35
C VAL A 73 0.10 6.10 6.18
N VAL A 74 1.33 6.20 6.64
CA VAL A 74 1.83 7.36 7.38
C VAL A 74 2.97 8.01 6.62
N ASP A 75 2.90 9.33 6.52
CA ASP A 75 3.99 10.13 6.00
C ASP A 75 5.05 10.34 7.08
N GLY A 76 6.30 10.43 6.67
CA GLY A 76 7.42 10.64 7.58
C GLY A 76 8.74 10.85 6.84
N GLU A 77 9.75 11.34 7.56
CA GLU A 77 11.09 11.44 7.00
C GLU A 77 11.62 10.04 6.65
N GLY A 78 11.87 9.80 5.36
CA GLY A 78 12.44 8.55 4.85
C GLY A 78 11.51 7.75 3.93
N PRO A 79 11.57 6.40 3.96
CA PRO A 79 10.66 5.54 3.19
C PRO A 79 9.21 5.70 3.68
N VAL A 80 8.22 5.57 2.79
CA VAL A 80 6.82 5.51 3.21
C VAL A 80 6.63 4.29 4.11
N ARG A 81 5.92 4.49 5.22
CA ARG A 81 5.65 3.45 6.21
C ARG A 81 4.15 3.29 6.40
N THR A 82 3.78 2.19 7.03
CA THR A 82 2.41 1.97 7.47
C THR A 82 2.33 1.75 8.97
N GLU A 83 1.18 2.08 9.54
CA GLU A 83 0.81 1.78 10.92
C GLU A 83 -0.41 0.86 10.95
N MET A 84 -0.28 -0.27 11.63
CA MET A 84 -1.36 -1.24 11.77
C MET A 84 -2.51 -0.63 12.59
N ILE A 85 -3.68 -0.51 11.98
CA ILE A 85 -4.90 -0.05 12.65
C ILE A 85 -5.87 -1.20 12.97
N TYR A 86 -5.67 -2.36 12.32
CA TYR A 86 -6.47 -3.56 12.58
C TYR A 86 -5.64 -4.84 12.44
N PRO A 87 -5.44 -5.61 13.54
CA PRO A 87 -4.81 -6.93 13.47
C PRO A 87 -5.82 -8.04 13.15
N ALA A 88 -5.45 -9.02 12.31
CA ALA A 88 -6.30 -10.18 12.05
C ALA A 88 -6.60 -11.06 13.27
N SER A 89 -5.86 -10.92 14.37
CA SER A 89 -6.16 -11.64 15.62
C SER A 89 -7.53 -11.27 16.23
N ARG A 90 -8.16 -10.18 15.77
CA ARG A 90 -9.52 -9.78 16.15
C ARG A 90 -10.62 -10.32 15.24
N VAL A 91 -10.28 -10.99 14.14
CA VAL A 91 -11.26 -11.77 13.37
C VAL A 91 -11.43 -13.08 14.14
N LYS A 92 -12.40 -13.13 15.04
CA LYS A 92 -12.85 -14.41 15.60
C LYS A 92 -13.28 -15.29 14.42
N LEU A 93 -12.54 -16.37 14.22
CA LEU A 93 -12.92 -17.52 13.41
C LEU A 93 -13.95 -18.35 14.18
#